data_AF-A0A7L4TR09-F1
#
_entry.id   AF-A0A7L4TR09-F1
#
_cell.length_a   1.000
_cell.length_b   1.000
_cell.length_c   1.000
_cell.angle_alpha   90.00
_cell.angle_beta   90.00
_cell.angle_gamma   90.00
#
_symmetry.space_group_name_H-M   'P 1'
#
loop_
_entity.id
_entity.type
_entity.pdbx_description
1 polymer ?
#
loop_
_entity_poly.entity_id
_entity_poly.type
_entity_poly.pdbx_seq_one_letter_code
_entity_poly.pdbx_strand_id
1 'polypeptide(L)'
;WIYICIVTFFWNKTSLRTASAIFLFITLIVSPIYIPVFSSEVSLGFLFLIGVSYGFISQVKVMRLLHIVIAVLAVAAAYATFQLVAIYDPVVHLIDGRLMSMAIVVCLSCMLAGKWSFRILIAVVGLLHGELLYG
;
A
#
# COMPACT_ATOMS: atom_id res chain seq x y z
N TRP A 1 4.02 8.50 9.83
CA TRP A 1 4.24 9.28 11.06
C TRP A 1 3.22 8.99 12.16
N ILE A 2 1.91 9.25 11.97
CA ILE A 2 0.89 9.04 13.03
C ILE A 2 0.93 7.61 13.60
N TYR A 3 1.06 6.60 12.75
CA TYR A 3 1.11 5.20 13.19
C TYR A 3 2.31 4.88 14.10
N ILE A 4 3.44 5.57 13.94
CA ILE A 4 4.60 5.40 14.85
C ILE A 4 4.27 5.97 16.22
N CYS A 5 3.68 7.17 16.29
CA CYS A 5 3.25 7.76 17.56
C CYS A 5 2.29 6.82 18.32
N ILE A 6 1.38 6.16 17.60
CA ILE A 6 0.46 5.18 18.19
C ILE A 6 1.24 3.98 18.75
N VAL A 7 2.16 3.40 17.96
CA VAL A 7 2.94 2.23 18.38
C VAL A 7 3.87 2.53 19.55
N THR A 8 4.48 3.73 19.59
CA THR A 8 5.46 4.09 20.63
C THR A 8 4.81 4.54 21.93
N PHE A 9 3.73 5.32 21.87
CA PHE A 9 3.13 5.94 23.07
C PHE A 9 1.90 5.20 23.60
N PHE A 10 1.09 4.57 22.73
CA PHE A 10 -0.22 4.05 23.12
C PHE A 10 -0.31 2.52 23.17
N TRP A 11 0.61 1.78 22.54
CA TRP A 11 0.56 0.31 22.48
C TRP A 11 1.30 -0.36 23.66
N ASN A 12 0.60 -1.24 24.37
CA ASN A 12 1.15 -2.13 25.40
C ASN A 12 2.39 -2.93 24.95
N LYS A 13 3.34 -3.08 25.88
CA LYS A 13 4.62 -3.79 25.70
C LYS A 13 4.38 -5.26 25.36
N THR A 14 4.44 -5.59 24.08
CA THR A 14 4.29 -6.95 23.54
C THR A 14 5.34 -7.20 22.46
N SER A 15 5.64 -8.48 22.16
CA SER A 15 6.57 -8.85 21.08
C SER A 15 6.10 -8.36 19.71
N LEU A 16 4.78 -8.32 19.50
CA LEU A 16 4.16 -7.83 18.27
C LEU A 16 4.37 -6.31 18.11
N ARG A 17 4.31 -5.56 19.22
CA ARG A 17 4.64 -4.13 19.22
C ARG A 17 6.09 -3.88 18.78
N THR A 18 7.05 -4.60 19.36
CA THR A 18 8.46 -4.43 18.98
C THR A 18 8.71 -4.77 17.51
N ALA A 19 8.09 -5.84 17.00
CA ALA A 19 8.18 -6.18 15.57
C ALA A 19 7.57 -5.09 14.67
N SER A 20 6.40 -4.56 15.03
CA SER A 20 5.75 -3.48 14.27
C SER A 20 6.56 -2.18 14.29
N ALA A 21 7.17 -1.83 15.42
CA ALA A 21 8.02 -0.65 15.53
C ALA A 21 9.27 -0.79 14.65
N ILE A 22 9.97 -1.93 14.72
CA ILE A 22 11.14 -2.21 13.88
C ILE A 22 10.78 -2.10 12.39
N PHE A 23 9.67 -2.72 11.99
CA PHE A 23 9.20 -2.64 10.61
C PHE A 23 8.96 -1.19 10.15
N LEU A 24 8.32 -0.36 10.98
CA LEU A 24 8.07 1.05 10.65
C LEU A 24 9.34 1.88 10.59
N PHE A 25 10.29 1.65 11.50
CA PHE A 25 11.56 2.35 11.49
C PHE A 25 12.38 1.99 10.25
N ILE A 26 12.43 0.71 9.87
CA ILE A 26 13.08 0.28 8.63
C ILE A 26 12.41 0.97 7.43
N THR A 27 11.07 0.95 7.38
CA THR A 27 10.32 1.60 6.29
C THR A 27 10.66 3.09 6.19
N LEU A 28 10.79 3.80 7.31
CA LEU A 28 11.17 5.22 7.31
C LEU A 28 12.61 5.46 6.85
N ILE A 29 13.57 4.65 7.30
CA ILE A 29 14.98 4.78 6.92
C ILE A 29 15.15 4.56 5.41
N VAL A 30 14.39 3.60 4.88
CA VAL A 30 14.47 3.15 3.50
C VAL A 30 13.67 4.04 2.54
N SER A 31 12.59 4.67 3.01
CA SER A 31 11.70 5.53 2.21
C SER A 31 12.39 6.65 1.41
N PRO A 32 13.37 7.41 1.94
CA PRO A 32 14.02 8.49 1.20
C PRO A 32 15.15 8.01 0.27
N ILE A 33 15.48 6.72 0.27
CA ILE A 33 16.56 6.17 -0.54
C ILE A 33 16.00 5.81 -1.92
N TYR A 34 16.51 6.47 -2.96
CA TYR A 34 16.21 6.18 -4.35
C TYR A 34 17.45 5.58 -5.03
N ILE A 35 17.28 4.46 -5.73
CA ILE A 35 18.33 3.85 -6.54
C ILE A 35 18.13 4.28 -7.99
N PRO A 36 19.16 4.84 -8.65
CA PRO A 36 19.11 5.09 -10.08
C PRO A 36 19.15 3.76 -10.84
N VAL A 37 18.11 3.47 -11.62
CA VAL A 37 18.02 2.31 -12.50
C VAL A 37 17.86 2.81 -13.93
N PHE A 38 18.92 2.70 -14.72
CA PHE A 38 18.98 3.21 -16.11
C PHE A 38 18.63 4.71 -16.19
N SER A 39 17.39 5.05 -16.56
CA SER A 39 16.88 6.43 -16.73
C SER A 39 15.85 6.83 -15.68
N SER A 40 15.52 5.94 -14.73
CA SER A 40 14.45 6.14 -13.75
C SER A 40 14.97 5.91 -12.33
N GLU A 41 14.38 6.60 -11.36
CA GLU A 41 14.69 6.43 -9.95
C GLU A 41 13.66 5.48 -9.30
N VAL A 42 14.13 4.39 -8.70
CA VAL A 42 13.27 3.45 -7.98
C VAL A 42 13.44 3.64 -6.48
N SER A 43 12.34 3.84 -5.76
CA SER A 43 12.37 3.95 -4.30
C SER A 43 12.73 2.60 -3.66
N LEU A 44 13.71 2.58 -2.77
CA LEU A 44 14.04 1.40 -1.97
C LEU A 44 12.89 1.06 -1.01
N GLY A 45 12.08 2.05 -0.61
CA GLY A 45 10.84 1.87 0.16
C GLY A 45 9.79 1.07 -0.58
N PHE A 46 9.64 1.34 -1.88
CA PHE A 46 8.77 0.56 -2.75
C PHE A 46 9.19 -0.91 -2.80
N LEU A 47 10.48 -1.17 -3.07
CA LEU A 47 11.03 -2.52 -3.12
C LEU A 47 10.91 -3.27 -1.79
N PHE A 48 11.14 -2.58 -0.67
CA PHE A 48 10.99 -3.16 0.65
C PHE A 48 9.54 -3.56 0.93
N LEU A 49 8.58 -2.66 0.69
CA LEU A 49 7.17 -2.93 0.95
C LEU A 49 6.60 -4.02 0.05
N ILE A 50 7.00 -4.07 -1.23
CA ILE A 50 6.54 -5.11 -2.16
C ILE A 50 7.10 -6.47 -1.75
N GLY A 51 8.38 -6.55 -1.34
CA GLY A 51 9.01 -7.78 -0.88
C GLY A 51 8.34 -8.34 0.38
N VAL A 52 8.07 -7.48 1.37
CA VAL A 52 7.36 -7.89 2.60
C VAL A 52 5.93 -8.36 2.27
N SER A 53 5.25 -7.66 1.37
CA SER A 53 3.89 -8.02 0.97
C SER A 53 3.82 -9.37 0.27
N TYR A 54 4.78 -9.68 -0.62
CA TYR A 54 4.88 -11.00 -1.25
C TYR A 54 5.21 -12.10 -0.24
N GLY A 55 6.01 -11.80 0.79
CA GLY A 55 6.20 -12.69 1.94
C GLY A 55 4.87 -13.12 2.57
N PHE A 56 3.97 -12.17 2.85
CA PHE A 56 2.64 -12.49 3.37
C PHE A 56 1.75 -13.23 2.37
N ILE A 57 1.82 -12.89 1.08
CA ILE A 57 1.04 -13.56 0.03
C ILE A 57 1.46 -15.03 -0.12
N SER A 58 2.76 -15.34 -0.03
CA SER A 58 3.29 -16.70 -0.16
C SER A 58 2.74 -17.69 0.88
N GLN A 59 2.28 -17.19 2.03
CA GLN A 59 1.69 -18.00 3.10
C GLN A 59 0.21 -18.32 2.85
N VAL A 60 -0.40 -17.78 1.79
CA VAL A 60 -1.83 -17.94 1.49
C VAL A 60 -2.06 -19.16 0.59
N LYS A 61 -3.14 -19.91 0.86
CA LYS A 61 -3.57 -21.03 0.02
C LYS A 61 -3.86 -20.57 -1.42
N VAL A 62 -3.47 -21.37 -2.40
CA VAL A 62 -3.62 -21.10 -3.85
C VAL A 62 -5.03 -20.66 -4.24
N MET A 63 -6.08 -21.29 -3.69
CA MET A 63 -7.47 -20.91 -4.00
C MET A 63 -7.82 -19.47 -3.57
N ARG A 64 -7.23 -18.98 -2.48
CA ARG A 64 -7.41 -17.60 -2.03
C ARG A 64 -6.43 -16.65 -2.69
N LEU A 65 -5.31 -17.14 -3.21
CA LEU A 65 -4.35 -16.34 -3.98
C LEU A 65 -5.01 -15.71 -5.21
N LEU A 66 -5.79 -16.48 -5.98
CA LEU A 66 -6.50 -15.96 -7.14
C LEU A 66 -7.43 -14.80 -6.79
N HIS A 67 -8.19 -14.93 -5.70
CA HIS A 67 -9.05 -13.85 -5.20
C HIS A 67 -8.24 -12.60 -4.84
N ILE A 68 -7.11 -12.77 -4.15
CA ILE A 68 -6.22 -11.65 -3.77
C ILE A 68 -5.67 -10.98 -5.02
N VAL A 69 -5.21 -11.73 -6.02
CA VAL A 69 -4.66 -11.18 -7.26
C VAL A 69 -5.70 -10.34 -8.00
N ILE A 70 -6.92 -10.86 -8.18
CA ILE A 70 -8.02 -10.11 -8.82
C ILE A 70 -8.36 -8.85 -8.03
N ALA A 71 -8.41 -8.95 -6.69
CA ALA A 71 -8.71 -7.81 -5.84
C ALA A 71 -7.63 -6.73 -5.88
N VAL A 72 -6.36 -7.13 -5.86
CA VAL A 72 -5.20 -6.23 -5.99
C VAL A 72 -5.23 -5.53 -7.34
N LEU A 73 -5.49 -6.25 -8.43
CA LEU A 73 -5.59 -5.67 -9.77
C LEU A 73 -6.74 -4.66 -9.88
N ALA A 74 -7.90 -4.96 -9.30
CA ALA A 74 -9.04 -4.03 -9.28
C ALA A 74 -8.69 -2.73 -8.52
N VAL A 75 -8.04 -2.85 -7.36
CA VAL A 75 -7.61 -1.68 -6.57
C VAL A 75 -6.51 -0.89 -7.29
N ALA A 76 -5.54 -1.57 -7.88
CA ALA A 76 -4.46 -0.95 -8.64
C ALA A 76 -4.99 -0.18 -9.86
N ALA A 77 -5.91 -0.80 -10.62
CA ALA A 77 -6.56 -0.15 -11.75
C ALA A 77 -7.40 1.05 -11.31
N ALA A 78 -8.16 0.95 -10.22
CA ALA A 78 -8.92 2.07 -9.68
C ALA A 78 -8.02 3.23 -9.23
N TYR A 79 -6.89 2.93 -8.59
CA TYR A 79 -5.91 3.93 -8.21
C TYR A 79 -5.28 4.62 -9.44
N ALA A 80 -4.77 3.83 -10.39
CA ALA A 80 -4.12 4.35 -11.59
C ALA A 80 -5.09 5.17 -12.46
N THR A 81 -6.33 4.70 -12.63
CA THR A 81 -7.36 5.44 -13.37
C THR A 81 -7.74 6.74 -12.67
N PHE A 82 -7.86 6.75 -11.34
CA PHE A 82 -8.10 7.99 -10.59
C PHE A 82 -6.97 9.00 -10.82
N GLN A 83 -5.71 8.57 -10.73
CA GLN A 83 -4.55 9.44 -10.97
C GLN A 83 -4.48 9.94 -12.43
N LEU A 84 -4.78 9.07 -13.41
CA LEU A 84 -4.84 9.46 -14.82
C LEU A 84 -5.94 10.50 -15.06
N VAL A 85 -7.16 10.25 -14.56
CA VAL A 85 -8.27 11.20 -14.70
C VAL A 85 -7.94 12.54 -14.04
N ALA A 86 -7.27 12.52 -12.88
CA ALA A 86 -6.79 13.70 -12.19
C ALA A 86 -5.81 14.56 -13.01
N ILE A 87 -5.06 13.98 -13.97
CA ILE A 87 -4.24 14.75 -14.91
C ILE A 87 -5.11 15.45 -15.95
N TYR A 88 -6.11 14.77 -16.49
CA TYR A 88 -6.91 15.27 -17.61
C TYR A 88 -8.02 16.24 -17.19
N ASP A 89 -8.64 16.02 -16.04
CA ASP A 89 -9.70 16.88 -15.50
C ASP A 89 -9.44 17.21 -14.01
N PRO A 90 -8.95 18.43 -13.70
CA PRO A 90 -8.65 18.82 -12.34
C PRO A 90 -9.91 19.02 -11.48
N VAL A 91 -11.11 19.04 -12.06
CA VAL A 91 -12.37 19.13 -11.30
C VAL A 91 -12.58 17.88 -10.44
N VAL A 92 -11.96 16.75 -10.77
CA VAL A 92 -12.00 15.55 -9.93
C VAL A 92 -11.31 15.77 -8.57
N HIS A 93 -10.40 16.75 -8.47
CA HIS A 93 -9.82 17.23 -7.21
C HIS A 93 -10.68 18.28 -6.50
N LEU A 94 -12.00 18.05 -6.41
CA LEU A 94 -12.89 18.87 -5.57
C LEU A 94 -12.45 18.88 -4.09
N ILE A 95 -11.77 17.82 -3.65
CA ILE A 95 -11.12 17.64 -2.33
C ILE A 95 -9.64 17.28 -2.58
N ASP A 96 -8.77 17.38 -1.57
CA ASP A 96 -7.38 16.90 -1.63
C ASP A 96 -7.30 15.48 -2.25
N GLY A 97 -6.66 15.38 -3.41
CA GLY A 97 -6.58 14.14 -4.21
C GLY A 97 -5.95 12.97 -3.48
N ARG A 98 -5.07 13.26 -2.52
CA ARG A 98 -4.51 12.22 -1.66
C ARG A 98 -5.58 11.59 -0.79
N LEU A 99 -6.50 12.38 -0.25
CA LEU A 99 -7.60 11.87 0.57
C LEU A 99 -8.60 11.08 -0.28
N MET A 100 -8.89 11.55 -1.49
CA MET A 100 -9.83 10.86 -2.39
C MET A 100 -9.29 9.52 -2.87
N SER A 101 -8.03 9.46 -3.32
CA SER A 101 -7.39 8.22 -3.74
C SER A 101 -7.28 7.22 -2.57
N MET A 102 -6.91 7.69 -1.37
CA MET A 102 -6.94 6.85 -0.16
C MET A 102 -8.34 6.33 0.16
N ALA A 103 -9.37 7.17 0.06
CA ALA A 103 -10.76 6.77 0.33
C ALA A 103 -11.24 5.69 -0.64
N ILE A 104 -10.93 5.83 -1.94
CA ILE A 104 -11.27 4.84 -2.98
C ILE A 104 -10.61 3.50 -2.67
N VAL A 105 -9.30 3.51 -2.40
CA VAL A 105 -8.53 2.28 -2.11
C VAL A 105 -9.04 1.61 -0.84
N VAL A 106 -9.30 2.37 0.23
CA VAL A 106 -9.84 1.83 1.49
C VAL A 106 -11.22 1.22 1.26
N CYS A 107 -12.11 1.94 0.58
CA CYS A 107 -13.46 1.47 0.25
C CYS A 107 -13.42 0.14 -0.52
N LEU A 108 -12.65 0.08 -1.61
CA LEU A 108 -12.50 -1.13 -2.41
C LEU A 108 -11.89 -2.27 -1.60
N SER A 109 -10.83 -2.02 -0.83
CA SER A 109 -10.21 -3.06 -0.01
C SER A 109 -11.17 -3.65 1.03
N CYS A 110 -12.04 -2.82 1.62
CA CYS A 110 -13.07 -3.23 2.57
C CYS A 110 -14.18 -4.05 1.90
N MET A 111 -14.57 -3.72 0.68
CA MET A 111 -15.58 -4.45 -0.09
C MET A 111 -15.06 -5.80 -0.60
N LEU A 112 -13.80 -5.86 -1.06
CA LEU A 112 -13.24 -7.04 -1.70
C LEU A 112 -12.69 -8.08 -0.71
N ALA A 113 -12.47 -7.72 0.57
CA ALA A 113 -11.94 -8.63 1.57
C ALA A 113 -12.74 -8.65 2.88
N GLY A 114 -13.14 -9.85 3.33
CA GLY A 114 -13.85 -10.03 4.59
C GLY A 114 -12.97 -9.92 5.84
N LYS A 115 -11.67 -10.27 5.76
CA LYS A 115 -10.76 -10.24 6.92
C LYS A 115 -9.88 -9.00 6.91
N TRP A 116 -9.72 -8.38 8.09
CA TRP A 116 -8.88 -7.21 8.31
C TRP A 116 -7.45 -7.35 7.75
N SER A 117 -6.78 -8.48 7.98
CA SER A 117 -5.42 -8.71 7.46
C SER A 117 -5.35 -8.69 5.93
N PHE A 118 -6.38 -9.22 5.25
CA PHE A 118 -6.43 -9.21 3.79
C PHE A 118 -6.82 -7.85 3.23
N ARG A 119 -7.65 -7.07 3.94
CA ARG A 119 -7.97 -5.69 3.55
C ARG A 119 -6.70 -4.85 3.45
N ILE A 120 -5.87 -4.89 4.49
CA ILE A 120 -4.61 -4.14 4.55
C ILE A 120 -3.66 -4.63 3.45
N LEU A 121 -3.55 -5.95 3.25
CA LEU A 121 -2.71 -6.53 2.21
C LEU A 121 -3.14 -6.07 0.80
N ILE A 122 -4.44 -6.15 0.48
CA ILE A 122 -4.98 -5.74 -0.82
C ILE A 122 -4.81 -4.23 -1.03
N ALA A 123 -5.05 -3.41 0.00
CA ALA A 123 -4.85 -1.97 -0.08
C ALA A 123 -3.38 -1.61 -0.35
N VAL A 124 -2.43 -2.18 0.40
CA VAL A 124 -1.00 -1.89 0.26
C VAL A 124 -0.47 -2.37 -1.09
N VAL A 125 -0.76 -3.62 -1.47
CA VAL A 125 -0.26 -4.18 -2.73
C VAL A 125 -0.93 -3.54 -3.93
N GLY A 126 -2.23 -3.22 -3.82
CA GLY A 126 -2.98 -2.48 -4.83
C GLY A 126 -2.43 -1.07 -5.05
N LEU A 127 -2.08 -0.34 -4.00
CA LEU A 127 -1.40 0.97 -4.11
C LEU A 127 -0.05 0.86 -4.80
N LEU A 128 0.79 -0.09 -4.38
CA LEU A 128 2.11 -0.28 -4.98
C LEU A 128 2.00 -0.64 -6.47
N HIS A 129 1.10 -1.54 -6.85
CA HIS A 129 0.90 -1.87 -8.27
C HIS A 129 0.22 -0.75 -9.04
N GLY A 130 -0.66 0.03 -8.40
CA GLY A 130 -1.29 1.20 -9.01
C GLY A 130 -0.28 2.29 -9.32
N GLU A 131 0.65 2.57 -8.41
CA GLU A 131 1.80 3.45 -8.66
C GLU A 131 2.65 2.96 -9.84
N LEU A 132 2.90 1.65 -9.92
CA LEU A 132 3.66 1.06 -11.05
C LEU A 132 2.90 1.12 -12.39
N LEU A 133 1.57 1.13 -12.38
CA LEU A 133 0.75 1.27 -13.59
C LEU A 133 0.65 2.73 -14.06
N TYR A 134 0.76 3.68 -13.14
CA TYR A 134 0.65 5.11 -13.42
C TYR A 134 2.01 5.74 -13.75
N GLY A 135 3.06 5.39 -13.00
CA GLY A 135 4.38 6.03 -13.00
C GLY A 135 5.39 5.46 -13.98
#